data_AF-C3MPZ0-F1
#
_entry.id   AF-C3MPZ0-F1
#
_cell.length_a   1.000
_cell.length_b   1.000
_cell.length_c   1.000
_cell.angle_alpha   90.00
_cell.angle_beta   90.00
_cell.angle_gamma   90.00
#
_symmetry.space_group_name_H-M   'P 1'
#
loop_
_entity.id
_entity.type
_entity.pdbx_description
1 polymer ?
#
loop_
_entity_poly.entity_id
_entity_poly.type
_entity_poly.pdbx_seq_one_letter_code
_entity_poly.pdbx_strand_id
1 'polypeptide(L)'
;MTEKQRRYKFGDYILRERKGRYYVYKLETINGEIKERYVGSLIDVVESYLKLKNSSGGVGVSPTTDPPGFEPGTTGSEGRRSILAELRVPL
;
A
#
# COMPACT_ATOMS: atom_id res chain seq x y z
N MET A 1 -6.97 -8.81 34.87
CA MET A 1 -5.93 -8.13 34.05
C MET A 1 -6.27 -8.39 32.60
N THR A 2 -6.79 -7.39 31.90
CA THR A 2 -7.32 -7.55 30.53
C THR A 2 -6.17 -7.90 29.60
N GLU A 3 -6.22 -9.10 29.01
CA GLU A 3 -5.23 -9.54 28.04
C GLU A 3 -5.31 -8.59 26.84
N LYS A 4 -4.31 -7.71 26.70
CA LYS A 4 -4.24 -6.76 25.58
C LYS A 4 -4.35 -7.56 24.29
N GLN A 5 -5.23 -7.17 23.39
CA GLN A 5 -5.49 -7.93 22.17
C GLN A 5 -4.22 -8.04 21.31
N ARG A 6 -3.57 -9.20 21.31
CA ARG A 6 -2.31 -9.50 20.59
C ARG A 6 -2.54 -10.01 19.16
N ARG A 7 -3.76 -9.86 18.65
CA ARG A 7 -4.20 -10.39 17.35
C ARG A 7 -4.99 -9.33 16.60
N TYR A 8 -4.48 -8.95 15.44
CA TYR A 8 -5.07 -7.96 14.55
C TYR A 8 -5.45 -8.63 13.23
N LYS A 9 -6.65 -8.37 12.70
CA LYS A 9 -7.15 -8.95 11.45
C LYS A 9 -7.25 -7.88 10.38
N PHE A 10 -6.75 -8.17 9.19
CA PHE A 10 -6.73 -7.30 8.01
C PHE A 10 -7.15 -8.11 6.79
N GLY A 11 -8.45 -8.07 6.46
CA GLY A 11 -9.02 -8.96 5.43
C GLY A 11 -8.71 -10.42 5.72
N ASP A 12 -8.04 -11.08 4.77
CA ASP A 12 -7.60 -12.47 4.87
C ASP A 12 -6.24 -12.63 5.56
N TYR A 13 -5.69 -11.57 6.15
CA TYR A 13 -4.42 -11.64 6.89
C TYR A 13 -4.62 -11.38 8.37
N ILE A 14 -3.75 -11.98 9.17
CA ILE A 14 -3.71 -11.80 10.63
C ILE A 14 -2.29 -11.46 11.05
N LEU A 15 -2.16 -10.43 11.88
CA LEU A 15 -0.94 -10.16 12.64
C LEU A 15 -1.07 -10.68 14.05
N ARG A 16 -0.07 -11.43 14.51
CA ARG A 16 0.05 -11.93 15.88
C ARG A 16 1.29 -11.35 16.53
N GLU A 17 1.11 -10.74 17.70
CA GLU A 17 2.21 -10.28 18.53
C GLU A 17 2.66 -11.40 19.47
N ARG A 18 3.96 -11.73 19.44
CA ARG A 18 4.60 -12.65 20.39
C ARG A 18 5.91 -12.05 20.85
N LYS A 19 6.04 -11.82 22.16
CA LYS A 19 7.25 -11.26 22.79
C LYS A 19 7.75 -9.98 22.08
N GLY A 20 6.84 -9.06 21.72
CA GLY A 20 7.17 -7.81 21.03
C GLY A 20 7.51 -7.95 19.54
N ARG A 21 7.39 -9.15 18.96
CA ARG A 21 7.56 -9.39 17.52
C ARG A 21 6.23 -9.68 16.85
N TYR A 22 6.08 -9.20 15.62
CA TYR A 22 4.87 -9.40 14.84
C TYR A 22 5.09 -10.45 13.75
N TYR A 23 4.11 -11.35 13.63
CA TYR A 23 4.12 -12.46 12.69
C TYR A 23 2.86 -12.40 11.82
N VAL A 24 3.04 -12.60 10.51
CA VAL A 24 1.98 -12.50 9.51
C VAL A 24 1.47 -13.90 9.16
N TYR A 25 0.16 -14.05 9.17
CA TYR A 25 -0.57 -15.25 8.77
C TYR A 25 -1.59 -14.89 7.69
N LYS A 26 -1.87 -15.82 6.78
CA LYS A 26 -2.94 -15.74 5.79
C LYS A 26 -4.02 -16.74 6.16
N LEU A 27 -5.27 -16.32 6.13
CA LEU A 27 -6.46 -17.15 6.21
C LEU A 27 -6.73 -17.74 4.84
N GLU A 28 -6.68 -19.06 4.73
CA GLU A 28 -7.00 -19.79 3.51
C GLU A 28 -8.14 -20.76 3.80
N THR A 29 -9.12 -20.84 2.91
CA THR A 29 -10.21 -21.81 3.03
C THR A 29 -9.84 -23.06 2.26
N ILE A 30 -9.65 -24.17 2.96
CA ILE A 30 -9.28 -25.46 2.38
C ILE A 30 -10.37 -26.45 2.76
N ASN A 31 -11.08 -26.99 1.77
CA ASN A 31 -12.21 -27.93 1.95
C ASN A 31 -13.30 -27.39 2.90
N GLY A 32 -13.61 -26.10 2.83
CA GLY A 32 -14.61 -25.45 3.68
C GLY A 32 -14.12 -25.08 5.09
N GLU A 33 -12.90 -25.48 5.47
CA GLU A 33 -12.29 -25.11 6.74
C GLU A 33 -11.34 -23.92 6.58
N ILE A 34 -11.45 -22.95 7.48
CA ILE A 34 -10.53 -21.80 7.54
C ILE A 34 -9.25 -22.24 8.25
N LYS A 35 -8.13 -22.17 7.53
CA LYS A 35 -6.79 -22.47 8.04
C LYS A 35 -5.90 -21.23 8.03
N GLU A 36 -5.11 -21.09 9.09
CA GLU A 36 -4.11 -20.02 9.17
C GLU A 36 -2.76 -20.54 8.68
N ARG A 37 -2.30 -20.01 7.56
CA ARG A 37 -1.00 -20.31 6.98
C ARG A 37 0.00 -19.24 7.40
N TYR A 38 1.12 -19.66 8.00
CA TYR A 38 2.21 -18.75 8.33
C TYR A 38 2.87 -18.21 7.06
N VAL A 39 3.04 -16.89 6.99
CA VAL A 39 3.69 -16.20 5.86
C VAL A 39 5.12 -15.84 6.21
N GLY A 40 5.34 -15.21 7.37
CA GLY A 40 6.66 -14.74 7.78
C GLY A 40 6.62 -13.77 8.96
N SER A 41 7.81 -13.33 9.39
CA SER A 41 7.94 -12.16 10.28
C SER A 41 7.47 -10.91 9.54
N LEU A 42 6.84 -9.98 10.26
CA LEU A 42 6.41 -8.71 9.65
C LEU A 42 7.59 -7.96 9.02
N ILE A 43 8.76 -7.98 9.67
CA ILE A 43 9.98 -7.32 9.18
C ILE A 43 10.38 -7.90 7.82
N ASP A 44 10.52 -9.23 7.74
CA ASP A 44 10.95 -9.92 6.52
C ASP A 44 9.96 -9.74 5.37
N VAL A 45 8.66 -9.72 5.67
CA VAL A 45 7.59 -9.49 4.68
C VAL A 45 7.69 -8.07 4.10
N VAL A 46 7.85 -7.06 4.97
CA VAL A 46 8.00 -5.66 4.54
C VAL A 46 9.30 -5.46 3.77
N GLU A 47 10.41 -6.03 4.23
CA GLU A 47 11.70 -5.94 3.55
C GLU A 47 11.65 -6.58 2.15
N SER A 48 11.02 -7.75 2.04
CA SER A 48 10.82 -8.43 0.75
C SER A 48 9.97 -7.60 -0.20
N TYR A 49 8.90 -6.97 0.30
CA TYR A 49 8.06 -6.06 -0.49
C TYR A 49 8.83 -4.83 -0.97
N LEU A 50 9.61 -4.18 -0.09
CA LEU A 50 10.41 -3.02 -0.46
C LEU A 50 11.48 -3.37 -1.50
N LYS A 51 12.16 -4.50 -1.35
CA LYS A 51 13.10 -5.02 -2.34
C LYS A 51 12.40 -5.24 -3.68
N LEU A 52 11.27 -5.94 -3.69
CA LEU A 52 10.51 -6.19 -4.92
C LEU A 52 10.07 -4.89 -5.59
N LYS A 53 9.51 -3.95 -4.82
CA LYS A 53 9.07 -2.64 -5.30
C LYS A 53 10.23 -1.89 -5.96
N ASN A 54 11.41 -1.87 -5.33
CA ASN A 54 12.59 -1.18 -5.85
C ASN A 54 13.24 -1.92 -7.03
N SER A 55 13.19 -3.25 -7.05
CA SER A 55 13.73 -4.08 -8.15
C SER A 55 12.84 -4.11 -9.39
N SER A 56 11.54 -3.84 -9.26
CA SER A 56 10.62 -3.70 -10.40
C SER A 56 10.81 -2.39 -11.20
N GLY A 57 11.81 -1.57 -10.85
CA GLY A 57 12.12 -0.27 -11.44
C GLY A 57 13.29 -0.22 -12.44
N GLY A 58 13.49 -1.24 -13.29
CA GLY A 58 14.40 -1.14 -14.44
C GLY A 58 14.36 -2.42 -15.30
N VAL A 59 13.93 -2.42 -16.56
CA VAL A 59 14.18 -1.48 -17.68
C VAL A 59 12.92 -1.33 -18.54
N GLY A 60 12.47 -0.09 -18.77
CA GLY A 60 11.44 0.22 -19.78
C GLY A 60 10.67 1.51 -19.51
N VAL A 61 11.24 2.65 -19.92
CA VAL A 61 10.60 3.98 -20.02
C VAL A 61 10.16 4.61 -18.68
N SER A 62 10.76 5.75 -18.33
CA SER A 62 10.23 6.61 -17.26
C SER A 62 8.75 6.92 -17.54
N PRO A 63 7.80 6.56 -16.67
CA PRO A 63 6.49 7.18 -16.76
C PRO A 63 6.69 8.65 -16.36
N THR A 64 6.46 9.57 -17.30
CA THR A 64 6.27 11.00 -17.03
C THR A 64 4.93 11.21 -16.32
N THR A 65 4.71 10.48 -15.24
CA THR A 65 3.49 10.58 -14.44
C THR A 65 3.89 10.39 -13.00
N ASP A 66 3.66 11.43 -12.18
CA ASP A 66 3.82 11.36 -10.74
C ASP A 66 3.08 10.11 -10.21
N PRO A 67 3.70 9.33 -9.31
CA PRO A 67 3.07 8.15 -8.76
C PRO A 67 1.75 8.57 -8.08
N PRO A 68 0.62 7.88 -8.34
CA PRO A 68 -0.61 8.16 -7.63
C PRO A 68 -0.35 7.99 -6.13
N GLY A 69 -0.40 9.10 -5.40
CA GLY A 69 -0.27 9.11 -3.95
C GLY A 69 -1.29 8.16 -3.32
N PHE A 70 -0.95 7.60 -2.17
CA PHE A 70 -1.84 6.76 -1.34
C PHE A 70 -3.03 7.56 -0.75
N GLU A 71 -3.50 8.59 -1.42
CA GLU A 71 -4.63 9.39 -0.98
C GLU A 71 -5.95 8.77 -1.49
N PRO A 72 -6.96 8.59 -0.62
CA PRO A 72 -8.30 8.19 -1.04
C PRO A 72 -8.86 9.21 -2.04
N GLY A 73 -9.24 8.72 -3.24
CA GLY A 73 -9.72 9.58 -4.32
C GLY A 73 -10.96 10.39 -3.92
N THR A 74 -10.85 11.71 -3.98
CA THR A 74 -12.00 12.59 -4.16
C THR A 74 -12.12 12.91 -5.64
N THR A 75 -12.96 12.16 -6.35
CA THR A 75 -13.39 12.54 -7.70
C THR A 75 -14.22 13.81 -7.61
N GLY A 76 -13.69 14.91 -8.17
CA GLY A 76 -14.38 16.17 -8.36
C GLY A 76 -13.91 16.84 -9.64
N SER A 77 -14.47 16.38 -10.76
CA SER A 77 -14.41 17.04 -12.06
C SER A 77 -14.82 18.51 -11.94
N GLU A 78 -13.99 19.44 -12.42
CA GLU A 78 -14.43 20.47 -13.37
C GLU A 78 -13.23 21.20 -13.98
N GLY A 79 -13.10 21.08 -15.30
CA GLY A 79 -12.08 21.78 -16.06
C GLY A 79 -12.38 23.27 -16.17
N ARG A 80 -11.33 24.09 -16.14
CA ARG A 80 -11.32 25.39 -16.83
C ARG A 80 -9.96 25.62 -17.46
N ARG A 81 -9.95 25.56 -18.79
CA ARG A 81 -8.93 26.20 -19.62
C ARG A 81 -8.99 27.71 -19.36
N SER A 82 -7.85 28.36 -19.20
CA SER A 82 -7.72 29.78 -19.54
C SER A 82 -6.27 30.05 -19.95
N ILE A 83 -6.14 30.22 -21.26
CA ILE A 83 -5.03 30.74 -22.04
C ILE A 83 -4.38 31.96 -21.38
N LEU A 84 -3.07 31.89 -21.13
CA LEU A 84 -2.25 33.05 -20.77
C LEU A 84 -1.55 33.51 -22.05
N ALA A 85 -2.20 34.42 -22.79
CA ALA A 85 -1.61 35.13 -23.91
C ALA A 85 -1.31 36.56 -23.47
N GLU A 86 -0.09 36.98 -23.78
CA GLU A 86 0.55 38.25 -23.47
C GLU A 86 -0.33 39.48 -23.70
N LEU A 87 -0.26 40.44 -22.76
CA LEU A 87 -0.56 41.84 -23.04
C LEU A 87 0.67 42.66 -22.67
N ARG A 88 1.54 42.86 -23.67
CA ARG A 88 2.57 43.88 -23.66
C ARG A 88 1.92 45.24 -23.94
N VAL A 89 1.94 46.10 -22.93
CA VAL A 89 1.58 47.53 -23.01
C VAL A 89 2.66 48.30 -23.79
N PRO A 90 2.29 49.31 -24.59
CA PRO A 90 3.12 50.50 -24.74
C PRO A 90 2.44 51.76 -24.19
N LEU A 91 3.29 52.67 -23.71
CA LEU A 91 3.04 53.97 -23.08
C LEU A 91 2.13 54.91 -23.87
#